data_AF-A0A0A3X7G2-F1
#
_entry.id   AF-A0A0A3X7G2-F1
#
_cell.length_a   1.000
_cell.length_b   1.000
_cell.length_c   1.000
_cell.angle_alpha   90.00
_cell.angle_beta   90.00
_cell.angle_gamma   90.00
#
_symmetry.space_group_name_H-M   'P 1'
#
loop_
_entity.id
_entity.type
_entity.pdbx_description
1 polymer ?
#
loop_
_entity_poly.entity_id
_entity_poly.type
_entity_poly.pdbx_seq_one_letter_code
_entity_poly.pdbx_strand_id
1 'polypeptide(L)'
;MKNLFLAVGIMGISVASWAKPLTQAEFKAQVKQHYDALELKQTALNVSVDRRDHPSIMIAKACDYSKGLKQLKQFSEQNLHLAEARDELKFVSSLDTNFNQSLLDLGTTYETGCLKK
;
A
#
# COMPACT_ATOMS: atom_id res chain seq x y z
N MET A 1 -23.11 33.39 29.27
CA MET A 1 -21.95 34.30 29.06
C MET A 1 -20.68 33.48 29.19
N LYS A 2 -19.89 33.44 28.11
CA LYS A 2 -18.49 32.97 27.91
C LYS A 2 -17.86 31.99 28.91
N ASN A 3 -17.74 30.73 28.49
CA ASN A 3 -16.68 29.84 28.97
C ASN A 3 -15.35 30.29 28.37
N LEU A 4 -14.43 30.70 29.23
CA LEU A 4 -13.08 31.12 28.87
C LEU A 4 -12.24 29.86 28.61
N PHE A 5 -11.91 29.59 27.35
CA PHE A 5 -10.83 28.66 27.01
C PHE A 5 -9.51 29.36 27.30
N LEU A 6 -8.87 29.02 28.43
CA LEU A 6 -7.45 29.30 28.62
C LEU A 6 -6.65 28.13 28.03
N ALA A 7 -6.14 28.34 26.82
CA ALA A 7 -5.04 27.57 26.30
C ALA A 7 -3.79 27.89 27.14
N VAL A 8 -3.35 26.92 27.95
CA VAL A 8 -2.00 26.92 28.51
C VAL A 8 -1.28 25.73 27.89
N GLY A 9 -0.29 26.06 27.07
CA GLY A 9 0.53 25.10 26.36
C GLY A 9 1.27 24.17 27.31
N ILE A 10 1.33 22.90 26.92
CA ILE A 10 2.33 21.97 27.42
C ILE A 10 3.26 21.69 26.25
N MET A 11 4.51 22.07 26.46
CA MET A 11 5.66 21.79 25.61
C MET A 11 5.69 20.33 25.19
N GLY A 12 6.27 20.11 24.01
CA GLY A 12 6.40 18.80 23.36
C GLY A 12 6.80 17.68 24.33
N ILE A 13 5.84 16.81 24.59
CA ILE A 13 6.14 15.43 24.93
C ILE A 13 5.97 14.69 23.63
N SER A 14 7.09 14.45 22.93
CA SER A 14 7.19 13.40 21.96
C SER A 14 6.90 12.09 22.69
N VAL A 15 5.62 11.76 22.87
CA VAL A 15 5.22 10.39 23.09
C VAL A 15 5.62 9.68 21.81
N ALA A 16 6.79 9.07 21.83
CA ALA A 16 7.01 7.88 21.03
C ALA A 16 5.84 6.97 21.43
N SER A 17 4.76 7.01 20.64
CA SER A 17 3.67 6.09 20.79
C SER A 17 4.28 4.74 20.43
N TRP A 18 4.74 4.02 21.45
CA TRP A 18 5.01 2.60 21.36
C TRP A 18 3.66 1.96 21.10
N ALA A 19 3.18 2.07 19.86
CA ALA A 19 2.06 1.30 19.39
C ALA A 19 2.42 -0.16 19.68
N LYS A 20 1.55 -0.85 20.40
CA LYS A 20 1.80 -2.27 20.71
C LYS A 20 2.04 -2.99 19.38
N PRO A 21 3.05 -3.86 19.29
CA PRO A 21 3.24 -4.68 18.11
C PRO A 21 1.96 -5.46 17.83
N LEU A 22 1.61 -5.56 16.56
CA LEU A 22 0.38 -6.21 16.11
C LEU A 22 0.35 -7.66 16.58
N THR A 23 -0.82 -8.10 17.03
CA THR A 23 -1.05 -9.54 17.20
C THR A 23 -1.13 -10.21 15.83
N GLN A 24 -0.91 -11.52 15.79
CA GLN A 24 -1.02 -12.31 14.55
C GLN A 24 -2.42 -12.19 13.91
N ALA A 25 -3.49 -12.13 14.73
CA ALA A 25 -4.85 -11.98 14.23
C ALA A 25 -5.09 -10.60 13.61
N GLU A 26 -4.60 -9.52 14.23
CA GLU A 26 -4.72 -8.17 13.70
C GLU A 26 -3.90 -7.99 12.42
N PHE A 27 -2.70 -8.59 12.37
CA PHE A 27 -1.88 -8.63 11.16
C PHE A 27 -2.64 -9.29 10.01
N LYS A 28 -3.18 -10.49 10.21
CA LYS A 28 -4.01 -11.17 9.18
C LYS A 28 -5.19 -10.34 8.72
N ALA A 29 -5.90 -9.71 9.65
CA ALA A 29 -7.06 -8.89 9.32
C ALA A 29 -6.66 -7.69 8.43
N GLN A 30 -5.54 -7.03 8.74
CA GLN A 30 -5.05 -5.92 7.94
C GLN A 30 -4.48 -6.38 6.58
N VAL A 31 -3.73 -7.48 6.53
CA VAL A 31 -3.29 -8.11 5.26
C VAL A 31 -4.51 -8.38 4.37
N LYS A 32 -5.58 -8.94 4.93
CA LYS A 32 -6.83 -9.17 4.17
C LYS A 32 -7.42 -7.86 3.64
N GLN A 33 -7.49 -6.81 4.46
CA GLN A 33 -8.00 -5.50 4.01
C GLN A 33 -7.14 -4.92 2.87
N HIS A 34 -5.82 -5.06 2.94
CA HIS A 34 -4.92 -4.67 1.85
C HIS A 34 -5.18 -5.47 0.57
N TYR A 35 -5.42 -6.78 0.68
CA TYR A 35 -5.75 -7.61 -0.46
C TYR A 35 -7.10 -7.27 -1.08
N ASP A 36 -8.15 -7.05 -0.27
CA ASP A 36 -9.46 -6.64 -0.77
C ASP A 36 -9.34 -5.32 -1.55
N ALA A 37 -8.54 -4.37 -1.07
CA ALA A 37 -8.27 -3.11 -1.77
C ALA A 37 -7.45 -3.31 -3.06
N LEU A 38 -6.50 -4.24 -3.07
CA LEU A 38 -5.71 -4.59 -4.26
C LEU A 38 -6.56 -5.25 -5.33
N GLU A 39 -7.47 -6.14 -4.95
CA GLU A 39 -8.41 -6.80 -5.87
C GLU A 39 -9.31 -5.80 -6.58
N LEU A 40 -9.81 -4.79 -5.86
CA LEU A 40 -10.58 -3.70 -6.47
C LEU A 40 -9.75 -2.90 -7.48
N LYS A 41 -8.48 -2.62 -7.17
CA LYS A 41 -7.57 -1.92 -8.09
C LYS A 41 -7.24 -2.75 -9.33
N GLN A 42 -6.99 -4.04 -9.15
CA GLN A 42 -6.73 -4.96 -10.25
C GLN A 42 -7.96 -5.10 -11.16
N THR A 43 -9.14 -5.23 -10.57
CA THR A 43 -10.41 -5.28 -11.30
C THR A 43 -10.62 -3.99 -12.10
N ALA A 44 -10.38 -2.83 -11.49
CA ALA A 44 -10.50 -1.55 -12.16
C ALA A 44 -9.52 -1.38 -13.33
N LEU A 45 -8.30 -1.93 -13.21
CA LEU A 45 -7.32 -1.98 -14.28
C LEU A 45 -7.78 -2.91 -15.41
N ASN A 46 -8.18 -4.14 -15.09
CA ASN A 46 -8.65 -5.13 -16.07
C ASN A 46 -9.82 -4.59 -16.89
N VAL A 47 -10.81 -3.96 -16.23
CA VAL A 47 -11.94 -3.32 -16.91
C VAL A 47 -11.47 -2.24 -17.90
N SER A 48 -10.45 -1.44 -17.55
CA SER A 48 -9.89 -0.44 -18.47
C SER A 48 -9.15 -1.06 -19.64
N VAL A 49 -8.47 -2.19 -19.43
CA VAL A 49 -7.83 -2.96 -20.51
C VAL A 49 -8.88 -3.53 -21.46
N ASP A 50 -9.93 -4.17 -20.92
CA ASP A 50 -11.01 -4.76 -21.71
C ASP A 50 -11.74 -3.71 -22.55
N ARG A 51 -11.98 -2.52 -21.98
CA ARG A 51 -12.59 -1.39 -22.67
C ARG A 51 -11.65 -0.66 -23.62
N ARG A 52 -10.35 -0.96 -23.58
CA ARG A 52 -9.31 -0.26 -24.33
C ARG A 52 -9.34 1.25 -24.04
N ASP A 53 -9.46 1.59 -22.76
CA ASP A 53 -9.38 2.97 -22.30
C ASP A 53 -8.07 3.62 -22.79
N HIS A 54 -8.00 4.95 -22.77
CA HIS A 54 -6.80 5.67 -23.17
C HIS A 54 -5.56 5.17 -22.39
N PRO A 55 -4.39 4.94 -23.03
CA PRO A 55 -3.21 4.38 -22.37
C PRO A 55 -2.80 5.07 -21.06
N SER A 56 -2.96 6.39 -21.00
CA SER A 56 -2.67 7.16 -19.76
C SER A 56 -3.54 6.77 -18.57
N ILE A 57 -4.79 6.35 -18.80
CA ILE A 57 -5.73 5.88 -17.77
C ILE A 57 -5.31 4.48 -17.30
N MET A 58 -5.01 3.58 -18.23
CA MET A 58 -4.53 2.23 -17.91
C MET A 58 -3.22 2.29 -17.10
N ILE A 59 -2.28 3.16 -17.50
CA ILE A 59 -1.02 3.38 -16.78
C ILE A 59 -1.29 3.92 -15.37
N ALA A 60 -2.18 4.90 -15.20
CA ALA A 60 -2.51 5.43 -13.88
C ALA A 60 -3.07 4.34 -12.95
N LYS A 61 -3.96 3.48 -13.46
CA LYS A 61 -4.52 2.36 -12.68
C LYS A 61 -3.50 1.26 -12.38
N ALA A 62 -2.60 0.97 -13.31
CA ALA A 62 -1.48 0.07 -13.08
C ALA A 62 -0.57 0.60 -11.97
N CYS A 63 -0.33 1.91 -11.94
CA CYS A 63 0.41 2.58 -10.89
C CYS A 63 -0.28 2.52 -9.53
N ASP A 64 -1.61 2.69 -9.47
CA ASP A 64 -2.37 2.53 -8.24
C ASP A 64 -2.27 1.10 -7.68
N TYR A 65 -2.33 0.09 -8.54
CA TYR A 65 -2.15 -1.30 -8.15
C TYR A 65 -0.73 -1.57 -7.64
N SER A 66 0.30 -1.14 -8.38
CA SER A 66 1.70 -1.27 -7.97
C SER A 66 1.99 -0.57 -6.64
N LYS A 67 1.44 0.63 -6.43
CA LYS A 67 1.55 1.34 -5.14
C LYS A 67 0.94 0.53 -4.00
N GLY A 68 -0.21 -0.11 -4.21
CA GLY A 68 -0.82 -1.00 -3.23
C GLY A 68 0.06 -2.19 -2.86
N LEU A 69 0.71 -2.82 -3.85
CA LEU A 69 1.64 -3.93 -3.61
C LEU A 69 2.84 -3.47 -2.77
N LYS A 70 3.40 -2.30 -3.08
CA LYS A 70 4.52 -1.73 -2.30
C LYS A 70 4.12 -1.37 -0.88
N GLN A 71 2.90 -0.87 -0.67
CA GLN A 71 2.37 -0.61 0.67
C GLN A 71 2.20 -1.90 1.49
N LEU A 72 1.64 -2.96 0.90
CA LEU A 72 1.49 -4.26 1.57
C LEU A 72 2.86 -4.89 1.86
N LYS A 73 3.81 -4.79 0.92
CA LYS A 73 5.20 -5.22 1.14
C LYS A 73 5.82 -4.52 2.36
N GLN A 74 5.72 -3.18 2.40
CA GLN A 74 6.23 -2.39 3.52
C GLN A 74 5.53 -2.75 4.84
N PHE A 75 4.22 -2.97 4.82
CA PHE A 75 3.46 -3.40 5.99
C PHE A 75 3.97 -4.74 6.52
N SER A 76 4.25 -5.72 5.66
CA SER A 76 4.82 -7.01 6.04
C SER A 76 6.26 -6.88 6.56
N GLU A 77 7.09 -6.03 5.95
CA GLU A 77 8.45 -5.71 6.43
C GLU A 77 8.45 -5.12 7.84
N GLN A 78 7.50 -4.23 8.14
CA GLN A 78 7.35 -3.63 9.48
C GLN A 78 6.93 -4.64 10.55
N ASN A 79 6.38 -5.79 10.14
CA ASN A 79 5.82 -6.81 11.02
C ASN A 79 6.62 -8.13 11.04
N LEU A 80 7.89 -8.13 10.59
CA LEU A 80 8.76 -9.32 10.50
C LEU A 80 9.00 -10.11 11.80
N HIS A 81 8.62 -9.54 12.94
CA HIS A 81 8.60 -10.22 14.23
C HIS A 81 7.51 -11.32 14.29
N LEU A 82 6.48 -11.22 13.45
CA LEU A 82 5.47 -12.25 13.23
C LEU A 82 5.95 -13.24 12.16
N ALA A 83 5.84 -14.55 12.43
CA ALA A 83 6.26 -15.58 11.49
C ALA A 83 5.56 -15.45 10.12
N GLU A 84 4.24 -15.23 10.15
CA GLU A 84 3.42 -15.09 8.95
C GLU A 84 3.74 -13.85 8.13
N ALA A 85 4.25 -12.77 8.75
CA ALA A 85 4.67 -11.59 8.00
C ALA A 85 5.86 -11.87 7.08
N ARG A 86 6.69 -12.87 7.41
CA ARG A 86 7.80 -13.29 6.53
C ARG A 86 7.30 -14.02 5.29
N ASP A 87 6.31 -14.89 5.47
CA ASP A 87 5.71 -15.63 4.35
C ASP A 87 4.91 -14.69 3.45
N GLU A 88 4.16 -13.79 4.07
CA GLU A 88 3.45 -12.70 3.38
C GLU A 88 4.43 -11.81 2.61
N LEU A 89 5.54 -11.39 3.23
CA LEU A 89 6.55 -10.57 2.57
C LEU A 89 7.12 -11.25 1.31
N LYS A 90 7.43 -12.55 1.38
CA LYS A 90 7.91 -13.31 0.22
C LYS A 90 6.86 -13.34 -0.88
N PHE A 91 5.61 -13.60 -0.51
CA PHE A 91 4.51 -13.70 -1.46
C PHE A 91 4.24 -12.36 -2.15
N VAL A 92 4.03 -11.27 -1.40
CA VAL A 92 3.82 -9.93 -1.99
C VAL A 92 5.04 -9.43 -2.77
N SER A 93 6.26 -9.78 -2.36
CA SER A 93 7.46 -9.46 -3.14
C SER A 93 7.49 -10.16 -4.50
N SER A 94 7.01 -11.41 -4.57
CA SER A 94 6.84 -12.10 -5.85
C SER A 94 5.78 -11.43 -6.72
N LEU A 95 4.66 -10.97 -6.14
CA LEU A 95 3.63 -10.24 -6.87
C LEU A 95 4.14 -8.90 -7.41
N ASP A 96 4.84 -8.10 -6.60
CA ASP A 96 5.45 -6.83 -7.02
C ASP A 96 6.49 -7.06 -8.13
N THR A 97 7.31 -8.10 -8.02
CA THR A 97 8.30 -8.46 -9.06
C THR A 97 7.62 -8.81 -10.37
N ASN A 98 6.62 -9.69 -10.34
CA ASN A 98 5.89 -10.11 -11.53
C ASN A 98 5.15 -8.93 -12.18
N PHE A 99 4.55 -8.06 -11.38
CA PHE A 99 3.86 -6.89 -11.91
C PHE A 99 4.83 -5.85 -12.49
N ASN A 100 5.98 -5.63 -11.87
CA ASN A 100 7.01 -4.75 -12.43
C ASN A 100 7.58 -5.30 -13.74
N GLN A 101 7.65 -6.62 -13.91
CA GLN A 101 8.00 -7.21 -15.20
C GLN A 101 6.98 -6.83 -16.28
N SER A 102 5.68 -6.86 -15.98
CA SER A 102 4.66 -6.38 -16.92
C SER A 102 4.81 -4.89 -17.27
N LEU A 103 5.26 -4.05 -16.34
CA LEU A 103 5.58 -2.64 -16.63
C LEU A 103 6.81 -2.51 -17.54
N LEU A 104 7.85 -3.31 -17.30
CA LEU A 104 9.05 -3.36 -18.13
C LEU A 104 8.74 -3.79 -19.57
N ASP A 105 7.85 -4.77 -19.74
CA ASP A 105 7.40 -5.22 -21.06
C ASP A 105 6.65 -4.11 -21.82
N LEU A 106 6.08 -3.13 -21.10
CA LEU A 106 5.49 -1.91 -21.65
C LEU A 106 6.50 -0.76 -21.83
N GLY A 107 7.79 -1.00 -21.59
CA GLY A 107 8.87 -0.02 -21.73
C GLY A 107 8.93 1.02 -20.60
N THR A 108 8.40 0.73 -19.42
CA THR A 108 8.39 1.63 -18.26
C THR A 108 8.71 0.90 -16.95
N THR A 109 8.79 1.63 -15.84
CA THR A 109 8.96 1.08 -14.49
C THR A 109 8.04 1.80 -13.52
N TYR A 110 7.93 1.32 -12.28
CA TYR A 110 7.26 2.07 -11.23
C TYR A 110 7.87 3.47 -11.04
N GLU A 111 9.19 3.56 -10.99
CA GLU A 111 9.92 4.80 -10.75
C GLU A 111 9.79 5.79 -11.91
N THR A 112 9.74 5.28 -13.14
CA THR A 112 9.70 6.12 -14.35
C THR A 112 8.28 6.43 -14.82
N GLY A 113 7.32 5.53 -14.57
CA GLY A 113 5.92 5.65 -15.00
C GLY A 113 4.95 6.06 -13.90
N CYS A 114 5.22 5.74 -12.63
CA CYS A 114 4.28 5.95 -11.52
C CYS A 114 4.69 7.05 -10.54
N LEU A 115 6.00 7.27 -10.32
CA LEU A 115 6.48 8.32 -9.41
C LEU A 115 6.65 9.69 -10.09
N LYS A 116 6.66 9.76 -11.43
CA LYS A 116 6.94 11.00 -12.19
C LYS A 116 5.70 11.86 -12.53
N LYS A 117 4.62 11.78 -11.75
CA LYS A 117 3.42 12.61 -11.96
C LYS A 117 3.07 13.46 -10.76
#